data_AF-A0A1W6LF16-F1
#
_entry.id   AF-A0A1W6LF16-F1
#
_cell.length_a   1.000
_cell.length_b   1.000
_cell.length_c   1.000
_cell.angle_alpha   90.00
_cell.angle_beta   90.00
_cell.angle_gamma   90.00
#
_symmetry.space_group_name_H-M   'P 1'
#
loop_
_entity.id
_entity.type
_entity.pdbx_description
1 polymer ?
#
loop_
_entity_poly.entity_id
_entity_poly.type
_entity_poly.pdbx_seq_one_letter_code
_entity_poly.pdbx_strand_id
1 'polypeptide(L)'
;MTITTRHLFATAGLVLACQGPASAQEVFKCSVGGKTVYQSAPCPGQGKSLEIKPGPSEEEVQAAKAEADARKAKLPGTVAPARAPQPMAAGHAIGKTVDCAKLNKQRGDAYGRRNAGIRGSTSPNVDRSMEVMNARDDINRIEAQMASAGCAPT
;
A
#
# COMPACT_ATOMS: atom_id res chain seq x y z
N MET A 1 47.57 46.68 37.69
CA MET A 1 46.90 46.57 39.00
C MET A 1 45.41 46.50 38.67
N THR A 2 44.62 45.43 38.83
CA THR A 2 44.51 44.36 39.85
C THR A 2 43.59 43.29 39.20
N ILE A 3 44.04 42.06 38.91
CA ILE A 3 43.93 40.78 39.65
C ILE A 3 42.49 40.26 39.89
N THR A 4 42.22 39.06 39.31
CA THR A 4 41.24 37.96 39.66
C THR A 4 39.73 38.25 39.61
N THR A 5 38.85 37.35 39.15
CA THR A 5 38.59 36.03 39.76
C THR A 5 37.80 35.10 38.82
N ARG A 6 38.19 33.81 38.83
CA ARG A 6 37.53 32.66 38.18
C ARG A 6 36.19 32.34 38.86
N HIS A 7 35.15 32.02 38.09
CA HIS A 7 34.13 31.07 38.53
C HIS A 7 33.81 30.07 37.42
N LEU A 8 34.31 28.84 37.60
CA LEU A 8 33.66 27.63 37.11
C LEU A 8 32.29 27.55 37.80
N PHE A 9 31.21 27.51 37.02
CA PHE A 9 29.99 26.83 37.45
C PHE A 9 29.56 25.88 36.34
N ALA A 10 29.86 24.61 36.58
CA ALA A 10 29.21 23.49 35.94
C ALA A 10 27.71 23.51 36.30
N THR A 11 26.86 23.62 35.29
CA THR A 11 25.45 23.21 35.34
C THR A 11 25.26 22.32 34.10
N ALA A 12 25.44 21.00 34.21
CA ALA A 12 24.42 20.06 34.69
C ALA A 12 23.11 20.26 33.91
N GLY A 13 22.85 19.32 33.01
CA GLY A 13 21.87 19.43 31.94
C GLY A 13 20.42 19.49 32.40
N LEU A 14 19.60 19.96 31.47
CA LEU A 14 18.19 19.63 31.41
C LEU A 14 17.81 19.50 29.93
N VAL A 15 18.13 18.33 29.36
CA VAL A 15 17.47 17.84 28.15
C VAL A 15 16.05 17.52 28.58
N LEU A 16 15.16 18.49 28.48
CA LEU A 16 13.74 18.30 28.74
C LEU A 16 13.18 17.46 27.59
N ALA A 17 13.20 16.15 27.79
CA ALA A 17 12.56 15.20 26.91
C ALA A 17 11.05 15.48 26.92
N CYS A 18 10.55 16.10 25.86
CA CYS A 18 9.12 16.07 25.52
C CYS A 18 8.72 14.64 25.13
N GLN A 19 8.68 13.73 26.11
CA GLN A 19 7.96 12.46 25.97
C GLN A 19 6.50 12.71 26.35
N GLY A 20 5.78 13.35 25.43
CA GLY A 20 4.33 13.37 25.50
C GLY A 20 3.80 11.95 25.32
N PRO A 21 2.78 11.51 26.08
CA PRO A 21 2.15 10.22 25.82
C PRO A 21 1.61 10.25 24.38
N ALA A 22 2.07 9.29 23.57
CA ALA A 22 1.51 9.01 22.26
C ALA A 22 0.02 8.70 22.46
N SER A 23 -0.82 9.72 22.32
CA SER A 23 -2.25 9.58 22.45
C SER A 23 -2.69 8.68 21.31
N ALA A 24 -3.23 7.50 21.65
CA ALA A 24 -3.86 6.63 20.69
C ALA A 24 -4.81 7.49 19.85
N GLN A 25 -4.58 7.53 18.54
CA GLN A 25 -5.43 8.28 17.62
C GLN A 25 -6.75 7.51 17.53
N GLU A 26 -7.66 7.77 18.47
CA GLU A 26 -8.99 7.19 18.47
C GLU A 26 -9.78 7.78 17.32
N VAL A 27 -10.15 6.95 16.36
CA VAL A 27 -11.01 7.33 15.24
C VAL A 27 -12.41 6.80 15.53
N PHE A 28 -13.36 7.71 15.71
CA PHE A 28 -14.76 7.39 15.97
C PHE A 28 -15.51 7.17 14.66
N LYS A 29 -16.23 6.05 14.55
CA LYS A 29 -17.14 5.76 13.43
C LYS A 29 -18.53 6.26 13.77
N CYS A 30 -18.98 7.30 13.08
CA CYS A 30 -20.29 7.92 13.27
C CYS A 30 -21.23 7.58 12.11
N SER A 31 -22.51 7.37 12.42
CA SER A 31 -23.57 7.25 11.42
C SER A 31 -24.45 8.50 11.47
N VAL A 32 -24.32 9.37 10.47
CA VAL A 32 -25.06 10.64 10.38
C VAL A 32 -25.87 10.63 9.09
N GLY A 33 -27.21 10.67 9.20
CA GLY A 33 -28.10 10.68 8.03
C GLY A 33 -27.95 9.46 7.10
N GLY A 34 -27.67 8.28 7.66
CA GLY A 34 -27.46 7.05 6.89
C GLY A 34 -26.08 6.93 6.22
N LYS A 35 -25.17 7.90 6.43
CA LYS A 35 -23.80 7.88 5.92
C LYS A 35 -22.82 7.62 7.06
N THR A 36 -21.81 6.80 6.78
CA THR A 36 -20.71 6.54 7.71
C THR A 36 -19.64 7.62 7.57
N VAL A 37 -19.28 8.27 8.66
CA VAL A 37 -18.21 9.28 8.73
C VAL A 37 -17.22 8.87 9.83
N TYR A 38 -15.94 9.05 9.56
CA TYR A 38 -14.86 8.80 10.52
C TYR A 38 -14.31 10.14 10.99
N GLN A 39 -14.27 10.36 12.31
CA GLN A 39 -13.85 11.63 12.89
C GLN A 39 -13.02 11.40 14.15
N SER A 40 -12.15 12.36 14.46
CA SER A 40 -11.33 12.37 15.68
C SER A 40 -12.10 12.83 16.92
N ALA A 41 -13.27 13.44 16.75
CA ALA A 41 -14.17 13.82 17.82
C ALA A 41 -15.25 12.75 18.05
N PRO A 42 -15.73 12.53 19.29
CA PRO A 42 -16.83 11.61 19.55
C PRO A 42 -18.09 12.01 18.76
N CYS A 43 -18.85 11.02 18.31
CA CYS A 43 -20.06 11.25 17.55
C CYS A 43 -21.08 12.05 18.40
N PRO A 44 -21.84 12.99 17.81
CA PRO A 44 -23.00 13.58 18.47
C PRO A 44 -24.12 12.53 18.56
N GLY A 45 -24.01 11.60 19.51
CA GLY A 45 -24.87 10.42 19.67
C GLY A 45 -24.07 9.12 19.91
N GLN A 46 -24.74 7.95 19.96
CA GLN A 46 -24.09 6.65 20.20
C GLN A 46 -23.06 6.30 19.10
N GLY A 47 -21.80 6.68 19.31
CA GLY A 47 -20.65 6.23 18.53
C GLY A 47 -19.96 5.07 19.22
N LYS A 48 -19.71 3.97 18.50
CA LYS A 48 -18.83 2.91 19.00
C LYS A 48 -17.39 3.34 18.75
N SER A 49 -16.61 3.45 19.83
CA SER A 49 -15.15 3.59 19.71
C SER A 49 -14.60 2.32 19.03
N LEU A 50 -13.80 2.50 17.99
CA LEU A 50 -13.09 1.41 17.35
C LEU A 50 -11.68 1.42 17.91
N GLU A 51 -11.39 0.47 18.79
CA GLU A 51 -10.03 0.23 19.27
C GLU A 51 -9.20 -0.33 18.11
N ILE A 52 -8.39 0.53 17.50
CA ILE A 52 -7.43 0.13 16.48
C ILE A 52 -6.26 -0.49 17.23
N LYS A 53 -6.18 -1.82 17.21
CA LYS A 53 -5.02 -2.52 17.78
C LYS A 53 -3.74 -2.02 17.09
N PRO A 54 -2.67 -1.74 17.84
CA PRO A 54 -1.40 -1.35 17.26
C PRO A 54 -0.95 -2.43 16.28
N GLY A 55 -0.34 -1.98 15.17
CA GLY A 55 0.22 -2.87 14.17
C GLY A 55 1.31 -3.78 14.74
N PRO A 56 1.72 -4.82 13.99
CA PRO A 56 2.79 -5.71 14.41
C PRO A 56 4.06 -4.92 14.72
N SER A 57 4.82 -5.38 15.71
CA SER A 57 6.08 -4.74 16.09
C SER A 57 7.11 -4.85 14.96
N GLU A 58 8.13 -3.99 14.96
CA GLU A 58 9.19 -4.05 13.95
C GLU A 58 9.90 -5.42 13.91
N GLU A 59 9.98 -6.09 15.06
CA GLU A 59 10.54 -7.43 15.21
C GLU A 59 9.68 -8.49 14.51
N GLU A 60 8.35 -8.41 14.64
CA GLU A 60 7.41 -9.29 13.96
C GLU A 60 7.44 -9.09 12.44
N VAL A 61 7.61 -7.85 11.99
CA VAL A 61 7.77 -7.52 10.57
C VAL A 61 9.08 -8.09 10.02
N GLN A 62 10.18 -8.00 10.76
CA GLN A 62 11.47 -8.56 10.35
C GLN A 62 11.45 -10.09 10.33
N ALA A 63 10.84 -10.73 11.33
CA ALA A 63 10.68 -12.18 11.38
C ALA A 63 9.84 -12.70 10.20
N ALA A 64 8.72 -12.05 9.90
CA ALA A 64 7.87 -12.40 8.77
C ALA A 64 8.61 -12.22 7.42
N LYS A 65 9.43 -11.18 7.30
CA LYS A 65 10.27 -10.94 6.11
C LYS A 65 11.32 -12.03 5.94
N ALA A 66 12.03 -12.38 7.02
CA ALA A 66 13.03 -13.44 7.01
C ALA A 66 12.42 -14.81 6.64
N GLU A 67 11.23 -15.12 7.15
CA GLU A 67 10.51 -16.35 6.80
C GLU A 67 10.08 -16.35 5.32
N ALA A 68 9.58 -15.22 4.82
CA ALA A 68 9.21 -15.09 3.41
C ALA A 68 10.42 -15.24 2.49
N ASP A 69 11.56 -14.66 2.84
CA ASP A 69 12.81 -14.76 2.08
C ASP A 69 13.39 -16.19 2.12
N ALA A 70 13.33 -16.87 3.26
CA ALA A 70 13.71 -18.27 3.39
C ALA A 70 12.81 -19.21 2.57
N ARG A 71 11.51 -18.94 2.51
CA ARG A 71 10.55 -19.68 1.65
C ARG A 71 10.82 -19.44 0.17
N LYS A 72 11.17 -18.20 -0.23
CA LYS A 72 11.59 -17.89 -1.61
C LYS A 72 12.85 -18.64 -2.01
N ALA A 73 13.83 -18.77 -1.11
CA ALA A 73 15.08 -19.47 -1.39
C ALA A 73 14.91 -20.99 -1.60
N LYS A 74 13.84 -21.60 -1.06
CA LYS A 74 13.57 -23.05 -1.17
C LYS A 74 12.71 -23.46 -2.37
N LEU A 75 12.22 -22.50 -3.17
CA LEU A 75 11.42 -22.80 -4.35
C LEU A 75 12.33 -22.96 -5.59
N PRO A 76 12.45 -24.16 -6.18
CA PRO A 76 13.16 -24.33 -7.44
C PRO A 76 12.29 -23.80 -8.60
N GLY A 77 12.74 -22.73 -9.24
CA GLY A 77 12.21 -22.28 -10.53
C GLY A 77 11.45 -20.95 -10.52
N THR A 78 12.09 -19.93 -11.10
CA THR A 78 11.51 -18.73 -11.71
C THR A 78 10.51 -17.91 -10.88
N VAL A 79 10.97 -17.27 -9.81
CA VAL A 79 10.44 -15.94 -9.48
C VAL A 79 11.39 -14.93 -10.09
N ALA A 80 10.96 -14.24 -11.15
CA ALA A 80 11.73 -13.14 -11.73
C ALA A 80 12.19 -12.20 -10.61
N PRO A 81 13.44 -11.72 -10.62
CA PRO A 81 13.93 -10.83 -9.57
C PRO A 81 12.96 -9.65 -9.42
N ALA A 82 12.67 -9.28 -8.18
CA ALA A 82 11.96 -8.03 -7.90
C ALA A 82 12.69 -6.93 -8.66
N ARG A 83 12.02 -6.36 -9.66
CA ARG A 83 12.59 -5.37 -10.57
C ARG A 83 13.14 -4.25 -9.69
N ALA A 84 14.46 -4.06 -9.70
CA ALA A 84 15.09 -2.93 -9.03
C ALA A 84 14.36 -1.65 -9.42
N PRO A 85 14.17 -0.68 -8.51
CA PRO A 85 13.59 0.61 -8.88
C PRO A 85 14.50 1.22 -9.96
N GLN A 86 14.07 1.10 -11.22
CA GLN A 86 14.79 1.70 -12.32
C GLN A 86 14.62 3.21 -12.15
N PRO A 87 15.70 4.01 -12.19
CA PRO A 87 15.55 5.44 -12.35
C PRO A 87 14.71 5.64 -13.61
N MET A 88 13.62 6.40 -13.48
CA MET A 88 12.73 6.72 -14.60
C MET A 88 13.56 7.47 -15.64
N ALA A 89 14.14 6.71 -16.58
CA ALA A 89 14.80 7.26 -17.73
C ALA A 89 13.71 7.92 -18.57
N ALA A 90 13.71 9.24 -18.53
CA ALA A 90 12.97 10.08 -19.44
C ALA A 90 13.23 9.63 -20.88
N GLY A 91 12.14 9.47 -21.65
CA GLY A 91 12.19 9.46 -23.10
C GLY A 91 12.33 8.08 -23.74
N HIS A 92 11.19 7.48 -24.08
CA HIS A 92 11.05 6.73 -25.33
C HIS A 92 9.78 7.22 -26.03
N ALA A 93 9.91 8.33 -26.75
CA ALA A 93 8.93 8.77 -27.72
C ALA A 93 9.30 8.20 -29.10
N ILE A 94 8.66 7.10 -29.51
CA ILE A 94 8.47 6.78 -30.93
C ILE A 94 7.02 6.29 -31.14
N GLY A 95 6.12 7.24 -31.42
CA GLY A 95 5.28 7.20 -32.61
C GLY A 95 4.15 6.17 -32.75
N LYS A 96 3.62 5.56 -31.67
CA LYS A 96 2.26 5.00 -31.74
C LYS A 96 1.34 5.88 -30.92
N THR A 97 0.39 6.54 -31.57
CA THR A 97 -0.74 7.17 -30.89
C THR A 97 -1.47 6.09 -30.11
N VAL A 98 -1.19 5.98 -28.83
CA VAL A 98 -1.85 5.04 -27.94
C VAL A 98 -3.25 5.57 -27.67
N ASP A 99 -4.25 4.84 -28.14
CA ASP A 99 -5.64 5.18 -27.87
C ASP A 99 -6.00 4.76 -26.44
N CYS A 100 -6.02 5.72 -25.53
CA CYS A 100 -6.38 5.47 -24.13
C CYS A 100 -7.80 4.95 -23.96
N ALA A 101 -8.75 5.32 -24.83
CA ALA A 101 -10.11 4.80 -24.78
C ALA A 101 -10.12 3.31 -25.14
N LYS A 102 -9.33 2.92 -26.14
CA LYS A 102 -9.14 1.51 -26.49
C LYS A 102 -8.50 0.72 -25.35
N LEU A 103 -7.46 1.24 -24.70
CA LEU A 103 -6.83 0.56 -23.56
C LEU A 103 -7.78 0.45 -22.36
N ASN A 104 -8.54 1.49 -22.05
CA ASN A 104 -9.55 1.45 -20.99
C ASN A 104 -10.65 0.43 -21.30
N LYS A 105 -11.12 0.35 -22.55
CA LYS A 105 -12.06 -0.69 -22.97
C LYS A 105 -11.47 -2.09 -22.80
N GLN A 106 -10.26 -2.32 -23.29
CA GLN A 106 -9.56 -3.60 -23.16
C GLN A 106 -9.36 -3.99 -21.70
N ARG A 107 -9.05 -3.02 -20.84
CA ARG A 107 -8.94 -3.21 -19.39
C ARG A 107 -10.27 -3.68 -18.81
N GLY A 108 -11.37 -2.98 -19.12
CA GLY A 108 -12.72 -3.36 -18.70
C GLY A 108 -13.11 -4.77 -19.15
N ASP A 109 -12.84 -5.11 -20.41
CA ASP A 109 -13.11 -6.44 -20.98
C ASP A 109 -12.33 -7.54 -20.25
N ALA A 110 -11.04 -7.30 -19.94
CA ALA A 110 -10.20 -8.25 -19.22
C ALA A 110 -10.69 -8.48 -17.78
N TYR A 111 -11.12 -7.43 -17.07
CA TYR A 111 -11.78 -7.57 -15.77
C TYR A 111 -13.11 -8.31 -15.88
N GLY A 112 -13.88 -8.07 -16.95
CA GLY A 112 -15.11 -8.80 -17.26
C GLY A 112 -14.86 -10.31 -17.38
N ARG A 113 -13.85 -10.71 -18.18
CA ARG A 113 -13.44 -12.12 -18.32
C ARG A 113 -13.00 -12.74 -17.00
N ARG A 114 -12.14 -12.04 -16.24
CA ARG A 114 -11.67 -12.51 -14.93
C ARG A 114 -12.85 -12.74 -13.98
N ASN A 115 -13.76 -11.78 -13.89
CA ASN A 115 -14.92 -11.86 -13.00
C ASN A 115 -15.90 -12.95 -13.43
N ALA A 116 -16.08 -13.15 -14.74
CA ALA A 116 -16.87 -14.26 -15.26
C ALA A 116 -16.23 -15.62 -14.93
N GLY A 117 -14.91 -15.76 -15.06
CA GLY A 117 -14.17 -16.97 -14.67
C GLY A 117 -14.30 -17.28 -13.18
N ILE A 118 -14.19 -16.26 -12.33
CA ILE A 118 -14.38 -16.39 -10.87
C ILE A 118 -15.82 -16.83 -10.54
N ARG A 119 -16.84 -16.18 -11.11
CA ARG A 119 -18.24 -16.61 -10.92
C ARG A 119 -18.54 -17.97 -11.54
N GLY A 120 -17.85 -18.36 -12.59
CA GLY A 120 -17.96 -19.69 -13.19
C GLY A 120 -17.37 -20.78 -12.29
N SER A 121 -16.29 -20.46 -11.58
CA SER A 121 -15.58 -21.40 -10.68
C SER A 121 -16.37 -21.79 -9.42
N THR A 122 -17.46 -21.08 -9.09
CA THR A 122 -18.39 -21.51 -8.03
C THR A 122 -19.30 -22.68 -8.45
N SER A 123 -19.29 -23.08 -9.71
CA SER A 123 -20.00 -24.30 -10.16
C SER A 123 -19.17 -25.55 -9.83
N PRO A 124 -19.77 -26.60 -9.24
CA PRO A 124 -19.05 -27.84 -8.97
C PRO A 124 -18.55 -28.47 -10.29
N ASN A 125 -17.28 -28.86 -10.31
CA ASN A 125 -16.57 -29.55 -11.41
C ASN A 125 -16.11 -28.73 -12.62
N VAL A 126 -15.98 -27.39 -12.52
CA VAL A 126 -15.37 -26.59 -13.61
C VAL A 126 -14.13 -25.84 -13.10
N ASP A 127 -12.94 -26.31 -13.47
CA ASP A 127 -11.70 -25.57 -13.24
C ASP A 127 -11.53 -24.48 -14.30
N ARG A 128 -11.61 -23.21 -13.86
CA ARG A 128 -11.36 -22.03 -14.69
C ARG A 128 -10.13 -21.25 -14.26
N SER A 129 -9.24 -21.88 -13.49
CA SER A 129 -8.05 -21.23 -12.94
C SER A 129 -7.18 -20.66 -14.05
N MET A 130 -7.04 -21.37 -15.17
CA MET A 130 -6.24 -20.91 -16.32
C MET A 130 -6.85 -19.66 -16.99
N GLU A 131 -8.18 -19.60 -17.14
CA GLU A 131 -8.87 -18.42 -17.69
C GLU A 131 -8.67 -17.19 -16.80
N VAL A 132 -8.78 -17.38 -15.48
CA VAL A 132 -8.58 -16.32 -14.49
C VAL A 132 -7.14 -15.83 -14.48
N MET A 133 -6.16 -16.74 -14.59
CA MET A 133 -4.74 -16.38 -14.70
C MET A 133 -4.45 -15.60 -15.98
N ASN A 134 -4.90 -16.09 -17.13
CA ASN A 134 -4.71 -15.40 -18.41
C ASN A 134 -5.33 -13.99 -18.40
N ALA A 135 -6.53 -13.85 -17.84
CA ALA A 135 -7.16 -12.54 -17.70
C ALA A 135 -6.37 -11.60 -16.77
N ARG A 136 -5.71 -12.13 -15.73
CA ARG A 136 -4.84 -11.35 -14.84
C ARG A 136 -3.58 -10.87 -15.54
N ASP A 137 -2.97 -11.73 -16.35
CA ASP A 137 -1.79 -11.36 -17.15
C ASP A 137 -2.12 -10.31 -18.21
N ASP A 138 -3.30 -10.40 -18.84
CA ASP A 138 -3.81 -9.38 -19.73
C ASP A 138 -4.00 -8.04 -19.01
N ILE A 139 -4.61 -8.03 -17.82
CA ILE A 139 -4.78 -6.81 -17.00
C ILE A 139 -3.43 -6.16 -16.72
N ASN A 140 -2.45 -6.92 -16.22
CA ASN A 140 -1.12 -6.41 -15.90
C ASN A 140 -0.44 -5.79 -17.14
N ARG A 141 -0.58 -6.44 -18.30
CA ARG A 141 -0.01 -5.97 -19.56
C ARG A 141 -0.66 -4.66 -20.02
N ILE A 142 -1.99 -4.56 -19.94
CA ILE A 142 -2.75 -3.37 -20.33
C ILE A 142 -2.43 -2.21 -19.38
N GLU A 143 -2.36 -2.46 -18.07
CA GLU A 143 -2.01 -1.43 -17.09
C GLU A 143 -0.59 -0.91 -17.27
N ALA A 144 0.37 -1.78 -17.62
CA ALA A 144 1.72 -1.35 -17.99
C ALA A 144 1.74 -0.49 -19.27
N GLN A 145 0.93 -0.83 -20.28
CA GLN A 145 0.79 -0.03 -21.49
C GLN A 145 0.16 1.32 -21.19
N MET A 146 -0.89 1.36 -20.38
CA MET A 146 -1.54 2.59 -19.94
C MET A 146 -0.58 3.50 -19.17
N ALA A 147 0.19 2.94 -18.23
CA ALA A 147 1.19 3.67 -17.47
C ALA A 147 2.28 4.26 -18.39
N SER A 148 2.76 3.47 -19.36
CA SER A 148 3.76 3.95 -20.33
C SER A 148 3.23 5.04 -21.26
N ALA A 149 1.92 5.04 -21.52
CA ALA A 149 1.25 5.98 -22.41
C ALA A 149 0.66 7.21 -21.67
N GLY A 150 0.75 7.26 -20.34
CA GLY A 150 0.15 8.32 -19.53
C GLY A 150 -1.38 8.30 -19.51
N CYS A 151 -2.01 7.15 -19.81
CA CYS A 151 -3.46 7.01 -19.79
C CYS A 151 -3.98 6.84 -18.36
N ALA A 152 -4.98 7.63 -17.97
CA ALA A 152 -5.68 7.44 -16.70
C ALA A 152 -6.70 6.28 -16.80
N PRO A 153 -6.79 5.42 -15.77
CA PRO A 153 -7.86 4.42 -15.67
C PRO A 153 -9.20 5.11 -15.44
N THR A 154 -10.20 4.73 -16.26
CA THR A 154 -11.59 5.19 -16.17
C THR A 154 -12.51 4.12 -15.64
#